data_AF-A0A4Y3TLJ3-F1
#
_entry.id   AF-A0A4Y3TLJ3-F1
#
_cell.length_a   1.000
_cell.length_b   1.000
_cell.length_c   1.000
_cell.angle_alpha   90.00
_cell.angle_beta   90.00
_cell.angle_gamma   90.00
#
_symmetry.space_group_name_H-M   'P 1'
#
loop_
_entity.id
_entity.type
_entity.pdbx_description
1 polymer ?
#
loop_
_entity_poly.entity_id
_entity_poly.type
_entity_poly.pdbx_seq_one_letter_code
_entity_poly.pdbx_strand_id
1 'polypeptide(L)'
;MHQAESTHNTVRRKFLAGIATIPLLAAGTRPVEAESGSDAVLLRHCSAYLAIANEIAALGYDGTDEQMDNLVGKQWVIMKNIEAHQANTLTGLKAKIQVIQDYLPDYIDDFQASREATEMKLVFGLMDDIERMI
;
A
#
# COMPACT_ATOMS: atom_id res chain seq x y z
N MET A 1 37.93 2.45 4.39
CA MET A 1 36.79 2.95 3.60
C MET A 1 35.51 2.66 4.37
N HIS A 2 34.97 3.63 5.12
CA HIS A 2 33.81 3.50 6.02
C HIS A 2 32.98 4.79 5.94
N GLN A 3 32.31 5.04 4.81
CA GLN A 3 31.50 6.26 4.65
C GLN A 3 30.21 6.09 3.83
N ALA A 4 29.90 4.88 3.33
CA ALA A 4 28.69 4.63 2.55
C ALA A 4 27.50 4.13 3.40
N GLU A 5 27.75 3.49 4.55
CA GLU A 5 26.68 2.85 5.33
C GLU A 5 25.80 3.84 6.12
N SER A 6 26.36 4.98 6.57
CA SER A 6 25.61 5.95 7.39
C SER A 6 24.59 6.76 6.58
N THR A 7 24.84 6.97 5.30
CA THR A 7 23.97 7.78 4.43
C THR A 7 22.72 6.99 4.02
N HIS A 8 22.86 5.68 3.74
CA HIS A 8 21.75 4.79 3.40
C HIS A 8 20.73 4.67 4.55
N ASN A 9 21.19 4.49 5.78
CA ASN A 9 20.32 4.38 6.96
C ASN A 9 19.53 5.66 7.29
N THR A 10 20.04 6.83 6.92
CA THR A 10 19.38 8.11 7.22
C THR A 10 18.23 8.40 6.24
N VAL A 11 18.31 7.92 5.01
CA VAL A 11 17.22 8.02 4.01
C VAL A 11 16.10 7.01 4.33
N ARG A 12 16.47 5.77 4.71
CA ARG A 12 15.56 4.69 5.15
C ARG A 12 14.55 5.13 6.22
N ARG A 13 15.02 5.79 7.29
CA ARG A 13 14.12 6.28 8.36
C ARG A 13 13.23 7.42 7.92
N LYS A 14 13.66 8.29 6.99
CA LYS A 14 12.89 9.48 6.61
C LYS A 14 11.73 9.18 5.66
N PHE A 15 11.86 8.17 4.80
CA PHE A 15 10.80 7.82 3.85
C PHE A 15 9.64 7.08 4.55
N LEU A 16 9.94 6.00 5.29
CA LEU A 16 8.93 5.28 6.08
C LEU A 16 8.43 6.10 7.28
N ALA A 17 9.30 6.88 7.95
CA ALA A 17 8.79 7.84 8.94
C ALA A 17 7.99 8.95 8.28
N GLY A 18 8.25 9.36 7.03
CA GLY A 18 7.41 10.33 6.33
C GLY A 18 5.96 9.86 6.18
N ILE A 19 5.78 8.57 5.83
CA ILE A 19 4.45 7.94 5.75
C ILE A 19 3.86 7.68 7.15
N ALA A 20 4.68 7.21 8.11
CA ALA A 20 4.24 6.92 9.47
C ALA A 20 4.06 8.16 10.37
N THR A 21 4.54 9.33 9.95
CA THR A 21 4.39 10.61 10.68
C THR A 21 3.29 11.49 10.13
N ILE A 22 2.48 11.01 9.16
CA ILE A 22 1.18 11.63 8.92
C ILE A 22 0.44 11.54 10.26
N PRO A 23 0.20 12.66 10.95
CA PRO A 23 -0.54 12.66 12.20
C PRO A 23 -1.96 12.34 11.80
N LEU A 24 -2.25 11.05 11.74
CA LEU A 24 -3.56 10.51 11.49
C LEU A 24 -4.34 10.79 12.77
N LEU A 25 -4.74 12.06 12.93
CA LEU A 25 -5.37 12.59 14.13
C LEU A 25 -6.43 11.60 14.57
N ALA A 26 -6.17 11.02 15.74
CA ALA A 26 -7.09 10.26 16.52
C ALA A 26 -8.35 11.10 16.70
N ALA A 27 -9.34 10.88 15.84
CA ALA A 27 -10.65 11.48 15.98
C ALA A 27 -11.69 10.51 15.45
N GLY A 28 -12.28 9.77 16.39
CA GLY A 28 -13.61 9.20 16.26
C GLY A 28 -13.71 7.93 15.43
N THR A 29 -13.73 6.79 16.11
CA THR A 29 -14.44 5.60 15.63
C THR A 29 -15.92 5.95 15.46
N ARG A 30 -16.32 6.36 14.26
CA ARG A 30 -17.71 6.20 13.81
C ARG A 30 -17.76 5.02 12.83
N PRO A 31 -18.82 4.21 12.90
CA PRO A 31 -18.97 3.05 12.03
C PRO A 31 -18.99 3.55 10.58
N VAL A 32 -18.16 2.93 9.74
CA VAL A 32 -18.10 3.18 8.30
C VAL A 32 -19.46 2.75 7.71
N GLU A 33 -20.34 3.73 7.50
CA GLU A 33 -21.43 3.55 6.55
C GLU A 33 -20.77 3.28 5.18
N ALA A 34 -21.24 2.25 4.48
CA ALA A 34 -20.80 1.93 3.14
C ALA A 34 -21.24 3.07 2.20
N GLU A 35 -20.42 4.11 2.13
CA GLU A 35 -20.69 5.34 1.40
C GLU A 35 -20.65 5.06 -0.10
N SER A 36 -21.75 5.41 -0.77
CA SER A 36 -21.78 5.82 -2.18
C SER A 36 -20.97 7.11 -2.38
N GLY A 37 -19.71 7.09 -1.96
CA GLY A 37 -18.79 8.23 -1.90
C GLY A 37 -17.73 8.16 -2.99
N SER A 38 -17.00 9.27 -3.16
CA SER A 38 -15.98 9.47 -4.20
C SER A 38 -14.96 8.32 -4.32
N ASP A 39 -14.69 7.60 -3.24
CA ASP A 39 -13.68 6.54 -3.18
C ASP A 39 -14.26 5.12 -3.03
N ALA A 40 -15.57 4.91 -3.17
CA ALA A 40 -16.20 3.61 -2.94
C ALA A 40 -15.55 2.45 -3.72
N VAL A 41 -15.12 2.72 -4.96
CA VAL A 41 -14.43 1.74 -5.81
C VAL A 41 -13.03 1.45 -5.29
N LEU A 42 -12.26 2.49 -4.92
CA LEU A 42 -10.93 2.34 -4.33
C LEU A 42 -11.01 1.51 -3.03
N LEU A 43 -11.94 1.85 -2.13
CA LEU A 43 -12.13 1.15 -0.87
C LEU A 43 -12.44 -0.34 -1.05
N ARG A 44 -13.26 -0.68 -2.05
CA ARG A 44 -13.54 -2.08 -2.41
C ARG A 44 -12.29 -2.80 -2.88
N HIS A 45 -11.45 -2.16 -3.70
CA HIS A 45 -10.20 -2.76 -4.16
C HIS A 45 -9.20 -2.93 -3.02
N CYS A 46 -9.02 -1.94 -2.15
CA CYS A 46 -8.17 -2.04 -0.96
C CYS A 46 -8.63 -3.17 -0.03
N SER A 47 -9.95 -3.29 0.19
CA SER A 47 -10.50 -4.38 1.02
C SER A 47 -10.27 -5.76 0.40
N ALA A 48 -10.45 -5.88 -0.92
CA ALA A 48 -10.20 -7.12 -1.64
C ALA A 48 -8.72 -7.52 -1.62
N TYR A 49 -7.81 -6.55 -1.71
CA TYR A 49 -6.38 -6.80 -1.57
C TYR A 49 -6.05 -7.41 -0.20
N LEU A 50 -6.51 -6.78 0.88
CA LEU A 50 -6.24 -7.25 2.24
C LEU A 50 -6.84 -8.63 2.51
N ALA A 51 -8.01 -8.94 1.93
CA ALA A 51 -8.58 -10.28 2.01
C ALA A 51 -7.66 -11.33 1.36
N ILE A 52 -7.15 -11.05 0.16
CA ILE A 52 -6.22 -11.96 -0.53
C ILE A 52 -4.88 -12.06 0.19
N ALA A 53 -4.34 -10.97 0.71
CA ALA A 53 -3.11 -10.99 1.50
C ALA A 53 -3.26 -11.92 2.73
N ASN A 54 -4.40 -11.83 3.42
CA ASN A 54 -4.73 -12.73 4.52
C ASN A 54 -4.91 -14.19 4.06
N GLU A 55 -5.52 -14.43 2.89
CA GLU A 55 -5.65 -15.78 2.33
C GLU A 55 -4.27 -16.38 1.99
N ILE A 56 -3.38 -15.60 1.37
CA ILE A 56 -2.00 -16.02 1.07
C ILE A 56 -1.26 -16.34 2.36
N ALA A 57 -1.34 -15.47 3.37
CA ALA A 57 -0.72 -15.70 4.67
C ALA A 57 -1.29 -16.95 5.38
N ALA A 58 -2.59 -17.19 5.26
CA ALA A 58 -3.27 -18.35 5.86
C ALA A 58 -2.95 -19.67 5.14
N LEU A 59 -2.72 -19.64 3.83
CA LEU A 59 -2.27 -20.80 3.06
C LEU A 59 -0.86 -21.25 3.49
N GLY A 60 0.02 -20.30 3.80
CA GLY A 60 1.36 -20.61 4.31
C GLY A 60 2.11 -21.61 3.42
N TYR A 61 2.70 -22.64 4.04
CA TYR A 61 3.39 -23.72 3.34
C TYR A 61 2.48 -24.88 2.89
N ASP A 62 1.20 -24.86 3.29
CA ASP A 62 0.26 -25.94 3.03
C ASP A 62 -0.54 -25.75 1.72
N GLY A 63 -0.42 -24.57 1.10
CA GLY A 63 -1.03 -24.26 -0.19
C GLY A 63 -0.34 -24.97 -1.35
N THR A 64 -1.13 -25.41 -2.34
CA THR A 64 -0.54 -25.88 -3.60
C THR A 64 0.03 -24.70 -4.40
N ASP A 65 1.03 -24.96 -5.24
CA ASP A 65 1.59 -23.95 -6.15
C ASP A 65 0.49 -23.30 -7.01
N GLU A 66 -0.48 -24.10 -7.50
CA GLU A 66 -1.62 -23.59 -8.28
C GLU A 66 -2.51 -22.62 -7.48
N GLN A 67 -2.75 -22.90 -6.20
CA GLN A 67 -3.52 -22.01 -5.33
C GLN A 67 -2.77 -20.71 -5.06
N MET A 68 -1.46 -20.81 -4.79
CA MET A 68 -0.60 -19.65 -4.57
C MET A 68 -0.54 -18.77 -5.81
N ASP A 69 -0.28 -19.35 -6.99
CA ASP A 69 -0.21 -18.63 -8.27
C ASP A 69 -1.52 -17.93 -8.60
N ASN A 70 -2.67 -18.57 -8.35
CA ASN A 70 -3.98 -17.97 -8.56
C ASN A 70 -4.20 -16.74 -7.65
N LEU A 71 -3.85 -16.85 -6.36
CA LEU A 71 -4.00 -15.74 -5.41
C LEU A 71 -3.04 -14.59 -5.71
N VAL A 72 -1.77 -14.89 -5.98
CA VAL A 72 -0.78 -13.88 -6.39
C VAL A 72 -1.22 -13.18 -7.68
N GLY A 73 -1.73 -13.94 -8.66
CA GLY A 73 -2.29 -13.37 -9.88
C GLY A 73 -3.46 -12.43 -9.62
N LYS A 74 -4.40 -12.82 -8.76
CA LYS A 74 -5.53 -11.95 -8.35
C LYS A 74 -5.06 -10.72 -7.59
N GLN A 75 -4.10 -10.89 -6.67
CA GLN A 75 -3.50 -9.80 -5.89
C GLN A 75 -2.90 -8.75 -6.82
N TRP A 76 -2.16 -9.19 -7.85
CA TRP A 76 -1.56 -8.29 -8.84
C TRP A 76 -2.60 -7.51 -9.66
N VAL A 77 -3.67 -8.18 -10.12
CA VAL A 77 -4.77 -7.51 -10.83
C VAL A 77 -5.43 -6.45 -9.95
N ILE A 78 -5.68 -6.76 -8.68
CA ILE A 78 -6.26 -5.81 -7.73
C ILE A 78 -5.29 -4.64 -7.48
N MET A 79 -3.99 -4.91 -7.37
CA MET A 79 -3.01 -3.85 -7.16
C MET A 79 -2.99 -2.83 -8.30
N LYS A 80 -3.09 -3.30 -9.54
CA LYS A 80 -3.25 -2.41 -10.72
C LYS A 80 -4.52 -1.56 -10.65
N ASN A 81 -5.61 -2.11 -10.14
CA ASN A 81 -6.83 -1.34 -9.94
C ASN A 81 -6.65 -0.28 -8.84
N ILE A 82 -5.92 -0.58 -7.77
CA ILE A 82 -5.61 0.39 -6.72
C ILE A 82 -4.70 1.52 -7.26
N GLU A 83 -3.69 1.17 -8.06
CA GLU A 83 -2.84 2.14 -8.77
C GLU A 83 -3.67 3.10 -9.62
N ALA A 84 -4.66 2.60 -10.37
CA ALA A 84 -5.46 3.39 -11.29
C ALA A 84 -6.49 4.33 -10.63
N HIS A 85 -6.78 4.16 -9.33
CA HIS A 85 -7.78 4.97 -8.63
C HIS A 85 -7.11 5.96 -7.68
N GLN A 86 -7.52 7.23 -7.76
CA GLN A 86 -7.09 8.27 -6.84
C GLN A 86 -7.86 8.19 -5.53
N ALA A 87 -7.19 8.53 -4.42
CA ALA A 87 -7.83 8.75 -3.14
C ALA A 87 -8.27 10.22 -3.04
N ASN A 88 -9.58 10.46 -3.02
CA ASN A 88 -10.17 11.81 -2.94
C ASN A 88 -10.64 12.16 -1.52
N THR A 89 -10.65 11.17 -0.63
CA THR A 89 -11.08 11.30 0.77
C THR A 89 -9.99 10.79 1.70
N LEU A 90 -10.02 11.25 2.96
CA LEU A 90 -9.07 10.77 3.97
C LEU A 90 -9.22 9.27 4.22
N THR A 91 -10.44 8.74 4.08
CA THR A 91 -10.73 7.31 4.21
C THR A 91 -10.07 6.51 3.07
N GLY A 92 -10.21 6.96 1.82
CA GLY A 92 -9.54 6.36 0.67
C GLY A 92 -8.03 6.41 0.80
N LEU A 93 -7.49 7.55 1.27
CA LEU A 93 -6.05 7.73 1.47
C LEU A 93 -5.51 6.75 2.52
N LYS A 94 -6.19 6.61 3.66
CA LYS A 94 -5.83 5.65 4.72
C LYS A 94 -5.84 4.21 4.20
N ALA A 95 -6.87 3.83 3.46
CA ALA A 95 -6.98 2.49 2.90
C ALA A 95 -5.83 2.19 1.92
N LYS A 96 -5.45 3.17 1.08
CA LYS A 96 -4.32 3.04 0.15
C LYS A 96 -2.98 2.93 0.88
N ILE A 97 -2.78 3.73 1.93
CA ILE A 97 -1.58 3.65 2.80
C ILE A 97 -1.46 2.26 3.42
N GLN A 98 -2.56 1.71 3.94
CA GLN A 98 -2.55 0.38 4.54
C GLN A 98 -2.14 -0.71 3.55
N VAL A 99 -2.66 -0.66 2.31
CA VAL A 99 -2.25 -1.58 1.24
C VAL A 99 -0.76 -1.42 0.91
N ILE A 100 -0.28 -0.18 0.80
CA ILE A 100 1.13 0.09 0.49
C ILE A 100 2.05 -0.44 1.60
N GLN A 101 1.65 -0.29 2.86
CA GLN A 101 2.41 -0.80 4.00
C GLN A 101 2.44 -2.33 4.05
N ASP A 102 1.36 -3.00 3.62
CA ASP A 102 1.28 -4.47 3.56
C ASP A 102 2.04 -5.04 2.36
N TYR A 103 2.00 -4.36 1.21
CA TYR A 103 2.62 -4.81 -0.03
C TYR A 103 4.13 -4.59 -0.08
N LEU A 104 4.59 -3.43 0.40
CA LEU A 104 5.99 -3.06 0.26
C LEU A 104 6.84 -3.81 1.29
N PRO A 105 8.02 -4.33 0.88
CA PRO A 105 8.93 -4.96 1.82
C PRO A 105 9.45 -3.94 2.83
N ASP A 106 9.79 -4.42 4.03
CA ASP A 106 10.35 -3.60 5.12
C ASP A 106 11.64 -2.85 4.70
N TYR A 107 12.34 -3.35 3.67
CA TYR A 107 13.60 -2.81 3.19
C TYR A 107 13.52 -2.35 1.73
N ILE A 108 13.94 -1.10 1.49
CA ILE A 108 14.00 -0.50 0.15
C ILE A 108 14.97 -1.25 -0.79
N ASP A 109 15.98 -1.93 -0.25
CA ASP A 109 16.94 -2.67 -1.07
C ASP A 109 16.31 -3.92 -1.72
N ASP A 110 15.14 -4.35 -1.23
CA ASP A 110 14.33 -5.41 -1.83
C ASP A 110 13.37 -4.88 -2.91
N PHE A 111 13.36 -3.56 -3.16
CA PHE A 111 12.58 -2.98 -4.24
C PHE A 111 13.29 -3.13 -5.58
N GLN A 112 12.53 -3.51 -6.60
CA GLN A 112 12.91 -3.14 -7.95
C GLN A 112 12.69 -1.63 -8.13
N ALA A 113 13.74 -0.84 -7.94
CA ALA A 113 13.73 0.61 -8.07
C ALA A 113 13.67 1.09 -9.53
N SER A 114 12.75 0.54 -10.33
CA SER A 114 12.42 1.05 -11.66
C SER A 114 11.14 1.89 -11.57
N ARG A 115 11.04 2.96 -12.38
CA ARG A 115 9.83 3.80 -12.42
C ARG A 115 8.59 3.05 -12.91
N GLU A 116 8.79 1.94 -13.61
CA GLU A 116 7.71 1.09 -14.11
C GLU A 116 7.28 0.04 -13.09
N ALA A 117 8.04 -0.12 -12.01
CA ALA A 117 7.70 -1.02 -10.92
C ALA A 117 6.41 -0.56 -10.23
N THR A 118 5.55 -1.53 -9.91
CA THR A 118 4.23 -1.28 -9.30
C THR A 118 4.40 -0.57 -7.95
N GLU A 119 5.45 -0.95 -7.21
CA GLU A 119 5.86 -0.36 -5.93
C GLU A 119 6.06 1.15 -6.04
N MET A 120 6.81 1.60 -7.04
CA MET A 120 7.10 3.02 -7.25
C MET A 120 5.87 3.78 -7.70
N LYS A 121 5.04 3.19 -8.56
CA LYS A 121 3.79 3.79 -9.02
C LYS A 121 2.79 4.00 -7.88
N LEU A 122 2.68 3.05 -6.96
CA LEU A 122 1.83 3.18 -5.78
C LEU A 122 2.33 4.29 -4.85
N VAL A 123 3.64 4.36 -4.61
CA VAL A 123 4.26 5.42 -3.80
C VAL A 123 4.03 6.80 -4.40
N PHE A 124 4.34 6.99 -5.68
CA PHE A 124 4.16 8.29 -6.33
C PHE A 124 2.68 8.67 -6.45
N GLY A 125 1.81 7.71 -6.75
CA GLY A 125 0.37 7.94 -6.77
C GLY A 125 -0.17 8.34 -5.38
N LEU A 126 0.37 7.77 -4.30
CA LEU A 126 0.02 8.20 -2.94
C LEU A 126 0.50 9.64 -2.65
N MET A 127 1.70 10.01 -3.10
CA MET A 127 2.19 11.38 -2.94
C MET A 127 1.32 12.39 -3.68
N ASP A 128 0.95 12.09 -4.93
CA ASP A 128 0.03 12.91 -5.73
C ASP A 128 -1.35 13.05 -5.05
N ASP A 129 -1.86 11.98 -4.45
CA ASP A 129 -3.12 12.00 -3.69
C ASP A 129 -2.99 12.93 -2.46
N ILE A 130 -1.88 12.86 -1.70
CA ILE A 130 -1.64 13.72 -0.53
C ILE A 130 -1.56 15.19 -0.93
N GLU A 131 -0.79 15.52 -1.98
CA GLU A 131 -0.59 16.90 -2.43
C GLU A 131 -1.89 17.60 -2.81
N ARG A 132 -2.90 16.86 -3.27
CA ARG A 132 -4.21 17.43 -3.64
C ARG A 132 -5.14 17.67 -2.45
N MET A 133 -4.86 17.03 -1.32
CA MET A 133 -5.69 17.10 -0.12
C MET A 133 -5.25 18.18 0.87
N ILE A 134 -4.07 18.77 0.64
CA ILE A 134 -3.48 19.87 1.44
C ILE A 134 -3.64 21.17 0.66
#